data_AF-A0A662IGS3-F1
#
_entry.id   AF-A0A662IGS3-F1
#
_cell.length_a   1.000
_cell.length_b   1.000
_cell.length_c   1.000
_cell.angle_alpha   90.00
_cell.angle_beta   90.00
_cell.angle_gamma   90.00
#
_symmetry.space_group_name_H-M   'P 1'
#
loop_
_entity.id
_entity.type
_entity.pdbx_description
1 polymer ?
#
loop_
_entity_poly.entity_id
_entity_poly.type
_entity_poly.pdbx_seq_one_letter_code
_entity_poly.pdbx_strand_id
1 'polypeptide(L)' 'LKSSLEARLNKKIGNKNFSNYLHNLVDAGFIIRKEGAYQIVDPLLKHALYV' A
#
# COMPACT_ATOMS: atom_id res chain seq x y z
N LEU A 1 -4.68 4.67 5.90
CA LEU A 1 -3.64 4.60 4.85
C LEU A 1 -3.75 5.76 3.85
N LYS A 2 -4.83 5.86 3.06
CA LYS A 2 -5.03 6.91 2.04
C LYS A 2 -4.85 8.34 2.56
N SER A 3 -5.58 8.73 3.62
CA SER A 3 -5.52 10.09 4.17
C SER A 3 -4.11 10.47 4.64
N SER A 4 -3.34 9.50 5.16
CA SER A 4 -1.96 9.71 5.56
C SER A 4 -1.03 9.94 4.34
N LEU A 5 -1.24 9.20 3.25
CA LEU A 5 -0.54 9.41 1.97
C LEU A 5 -0.87 10.78 1.35
N GLU A 6 -2.14 11.19 1.36
CA GLU A 6 -2.55 12.51 0.85
C GLU A 6 -1.92 13.65 1.65
N ALA A 7 -1.85 13.52 2.97
CA ALA A 7 -1.18 14.49 3.84
C ALA A 7 0.33 14.58 3.57
N ARG A 8 1.00 13.43 3.37
CA ARG A 8 2.45 13.39 3.08
C ARG A 8 2.79 13.96 1.71
N LEU A 9 1.98 13.65 0.69
CA LEU A 9 2.23 14.08 -0.68
C LEU A 9 1.69 15.49 -0.98
N ASN A 10 0.95 16.08 -0.05
CA ASN A 10 0.19 17.32 -0.21
C ASN A 10 -0.65 17.33 -1.51
N LYS A 11 -1.25 16.18 -1.84
CA LYS A 11 -2.02 15.95 -3.07
C LYS A 11 -3.22 15.05 -2.78
N LYS A 12 -4.34 15.32 -3.44
CA LYS A 12 -5.51 14.43 -3.40
C LYS A 12 -5.28 13.20 -4.28
N ILE A 13 -5.67 12.04 -3.79
CA ILE A 13 -5.61 10.78 -4.53
C ILE A 13 -7.05 10.36 -4.83
N GLY A 14 -7.37 10.09 -6.08
CA GLY A 14 -8.70 9.59 -6.45
C GLY A 14 -9.02 8.27 -5.74
N ASN A 15 -10.21 8.16 -5.14
CA ASN A 15 -10.63 6.96 -4.40
C ASN A 15 -10.54 5.69 -5.26
N LYS A 16 -11.03 5.76 -6.51
CA LYS A 16 -10.99 4.63 -7.45
C LYS A 16 -9.55 4.15 -7.73
N ASN A 17 -8.63 5.08 -7.95
CA ASN A 17 -7.23 4.75 -8.23
C ASN A 17 -6.56 4.12 -7.01
N PHE A 18 -6.79 4.70 -5.82
CA PHE A 18 -6.24 4.16 -4.57
C PHE A 18 -6.72 2.72 -4.32
N SER A 19 -8.03 2.47 -4.42
CA SER A 19 -8.58 1.13 -4.23
C SER A 19 -8.06 0.15 -5.27
N ASN A 20 -8.02 0.53 -6.56
CA ASN A 20 -7.53 -0.34 -7.62
C ASN A 20 -6.07 -0.75 -7.40
N TYR A 21 -5.19 0.19 -7.04
CA TYR A 21 -3.79 -0.14 -6.77
C TYR A 21 -3.64 -1.05 -5.55
N LEU A 22 -4.43 -0.80 -4.49
CA LEU A 22 -4.39 -1.64 -3.30
C LEU A 22 -4.86 -3.07 -3.60
N HIS A 23 -5.93 -3.23 -4.39
CA HIS A 23 -6.40 -4.53 -4.84
C HIS A 23 -5.35 -5.22 -5.70
N ASN A 24 -4.79 -4.54 -6.70
CA ASN A 24 -3.75 -5.13 -7.56
C ASN A 24 -2.52 -5.61 -6.77
N LEU A 25 -2.10 -4.87 -5.74
CA LEU A 25 -0.97 -5.27 -4.88
C LEU A 25 -1.29 -6.49 -4.02
N VAL A 26 -2.55 -6.63 -3.57
CA VAL A 26 -3.01 -7.81 -2.83
C VAL A 26 -3.10 -9.01 -3.76
N ASP A 27 -3.73 -8.85 -4.93
CA ASP A 27 -3.95 -9.93 -5.90
C ASP A 27 -2.62 -10.47 -6.46
N ALA A 28 -1.63 -9.59 -6.64
CA ALA A 28 -0.28 -9.96 -7.04
C ALA A 28 0.58 -10.54 -5.89
N GLY A 29 0.06 -10.60 -4.66
CA GLY A 29 0.75 -11.18 -3.51
C GLY A 29 1.88 -10.34 -2.92
N PHE A 30 2.01 -9.07 -3.31
CA PHE A 30 3.04 -8.17 -2.75
C PHE A 30 2.73 -7.76 -1.32
N ILE A 31 1.43 -7.59 -1.01
CA ILE A 31 0.96 -7.23 0.33
C ILE A 31 -0.19 -8.14 0.76
N ILE A 32 -0.31 -8.35 2.07
CA ILE A 32 -1.44 -9.05 2.68
C ILE A 32 -2.12 -8.17 3.71
N ARG A 33 -3.40 -8.45 3.96
CA ARG A 33 -4.14 -7.84 5.07
C ARG A 33 -4.07 -8.78 6.28
N LYS A 34 -3.39 -8.34 7.34
CA LYS A 34 -3.27 -9.07 8.62
C LYS A 34 -3.64 -8.13 9.76
N GLU A 35 -4.51 -8.58 10.66
CA GLU A 35 -4.91 -7.83 11.87
C GLU A 35 -5.42 -6.39 11.57
N GLY A 36 -6.11 -6.22 10.44
CA GLY A 36 -6.64 -4.90 10.04
C GLY A 36 -5.61 -3.96 9.38
N ALA A 37 -4.35 -4.37 9.26
CA ALA A 37 -3.29 -3.62 8.59
C ALA A 37 -2.80 -4.32 7.31
N TYR A 38 -2.16 -3.57 6.42
CA TYR A 38 -1.47 -4.11 5.24
C TYR A 38 0.01 -4.32 5.55
N GLN A 39 0.56 -5.46 5.17
CA GLN A 39 1.96 -5.84 5.38
C GLN A 39 2.58 -6.33 4.08
N ILE A 40 3.84 -5.96 3.81
CA ILE A 40 4.62 -6.49 2.69
C ILE A 40 4.97 -7.95 2.99
N VAL A 41 4.70 -8.83 2.03
CA VAL A 41 4.89 -10.29 2.20
C VAL A 41 6.37 -10.67 2.10
N ASP A 42 7.06 -10.14 1.10
CA ASP A 42 8.44 -10.49 0.80
C ASP A 42 9.42 -9.67 1.69
N PRO A 43 10.27 -10.32 2.52
CA PRO A 43 11.22 -9.62 3.38
C PRO A 43 12.31 -8.83 2.63
N LEU A 44 12.74 -9.30 1.45
CA LEU A 44 13.72 -8.60 0.61
C LEU A 44 13.10 -7.35 -0.01
N LEU A 45 11.87 -7.46 -0.52
CA LEU A 45 11.12 -6.30 -1.01
C LEU A 45 10.88 -5.29 0.11
N LYS A 46 10.53 -5.79 1.31
CA LYS A 46 10.39 -4.95 2.51
C LYS A 46 11.70 -4.20 2.77
N HIS A 47 12.84 -4.89 2.76
CA HIS A 47 14.13 -4.23 2.94
C HIS A 47 14.38 -3.17 1.87
N ALA A 48 14.22 -3.51 0.58
CA ALA A 48 14.46 -2.59 -0.53
C ALA A 48 13.60 -1.31 -0.51
N LEU A 49 12.38 -1.37 0.04
CA LEU A 49 11.48 -0.20 0.12
C LEU A 49 11.72 0.70 1.34
N TYR A 50 12.44 0.22 2.35
CA TYR A 50 12.69 0.95 3.60
C TYR A 50 14.17 1.32 3.81
N VAL A 51 15.06 0.98 2.87
CA VAL A 51 16.43 1.52 2.77
C VAL A 51 16.38 2.95 2.24
#